data_AF-A0A5N6ZLY4-F1
#
_entry.id   AF-A0A5N6ZLY4-F1
#
_cell.length_a   1.000
_cell.length_b   1.000
_cell.length_c   1.000
_cell.angle_alpha   90.00
_cell.angle_beta   90.00
_cell.angle_gamma   90.00
#
_symmetry.space_group_name_H-M   'P 1'
#
loop_
_entity.id
_entity.type
_entity.pdbx_description
1 polymer ?
#
loop_
_entity_poly.entity_id
_entity_poly.type
_entity_poly.pdbx_seq_one_letter_code
_entity_poly.pdbx_strand_id
1 'polypeptide(L)'
;MATTNINYSALEQGYELEINTLTPVLTKRQQITHELNQLQTLRDSNLYSAQQALLNSTTVSDDQAARQELDDARSSINNTLQQVRTLVDELRYLADPSDPRVRAQVDAAKNQVQQAIQDYYRSQTEFDRALRDQVWRRYEIANPEASPEEVEHGVQQVLAGTQM
;
A
#
# COMPACT_ATOMS: atom_id res chain seq x y z
N MET A 1 59.10 -43.51 -23.44
CA MET A 1 57.77 -42.96 -23.72
C MET A 1 56.96 -43.05 -22.44
N ALA A 2 56.72 -41.92 -21.77
CA ALA A 2 55.98 -41.89 -20.51
C ALA A 2 54.51 -41.60 -20.81
N THR A 3 53.64 -42.56 -20.54
CA THR A 3 52.20 -42.45 -20.68
C THR A 3 51.65 -41.72 -19.44
N THR A 4 51.28 -40.46 -19.60
CA THR A 4 50.61 -39.69 -18.55
C THR A 4 49.17 -40.18 -18.43
N ASN A 5 48.88 -40.95 -17.38
CA ASN A 5 47.51 -41.31 -17.01
C ASN A 5 46.84 -40.07 -16.40
N ILE A 6 46.01 -39.38 -17.18
CA ILE A 6 45.19 -38.28 -16.67
C ILE A 6 44.06 -38.91 -15.86
N ASN A 7 44.06 -38.65 -14.55
CA ASN A 7 43.01 -39.11 -13.66
C ASN A 7 41.80 -38.17 -13.79
N TYR A 8 40.83 -38.56 -14.61
CA TYR A 8 39.62 -37.78 -14.89
C TYR A 8 38.68 -37.61 -13.69
N SER A 9 38.88 -38.36 -12.60
CA SER A 9 38.08 -38.25 -11.38
C SER A 9 38.33 -36.96 -10.57
N ALA A 10 39.40 -36.22 -10.87
CA ALA A 10 39.69 -34.92 -10.25
C ALA A 10 38.92 -33.74 -10.91
N LEU A 11 38.32 -33.95 -12.08
CA LEU A 11 37.59 -32.89 -12.81
C LEU A 11 36.10 -32.81 -12.41
N GLU A 12 35.58 -33.78 -11.64
CA GLU A 12 34.18 -33.79 -11.20
C GLU A 12 33.94 -33.09 -9.85
N GLN A 13 35.00 -32.67 -9.14
CA GLN A 13 34.87 -32.01 -7.82
C GLN A 13 34.80 -30.47 -7.87
N GLY A 14 34.62 -29.88 -9.05
CA GLY A 14 34.74 -28.43 -9.26
C GLY A 14 33.46 -27.71 -9.72
N TYR A 15 32.31 -28.38 -9.72
CA TYR A 15 31.02 -27.71 -9.89
C TYR A 15 30.30 -27.70 -8.55
N GLU A 16 30.83 -26.95 -7.58
CA GLU A 16 29.93 -26.30 -6.63
C GLU A 16 28.97 -25.47 -7.49
N LEU A 17 27.76 -25.98 -7.69
CA LEU A 17 26.65 -25.19 -8.17
C LEU A 17 26.59 -23.97 -7.25
N GLU A 18 27.08 -22.82 -7.72
CA GLU A 18 26.77 -21.54 -7.08
C GLU A 18 25.25 -21.49 -6.99
N ILE A 19 24.70 -21.80 -5.81
CA ILE A 19 23.30 -21.63 -5.52
C ILE A 19 23.09 -20.13 -5.72
N ASN A 20 22.44 -19.75 -6.82
CA ASN A 20 22.19 -18.35 -7.12
C ASN A 20 21.13 -17.83 -6.15
N THR A 21 21.59 -17.43 -4.96
CA THR A 21 20.81 -16.87 -3.86
C THR A 21 20.16 -15.54 -4.24
N LEU A 22 20.67 -14.88 -5.28
CA LEU A 22 20.16 -13.59 -5.77
C LEU A 22 18.88 -13.74 -6.60
N THR A 23 18.72 -14.81 -7.39
CA THR A 23 17.53 -14.99 -8.23
C THR A 23 16.22 -15.02 -7.44
N PRO A 24 16.07 -15.83 -6.36
CA PRO A 24 14.85 -15.81 -5.53
C PRO A 24 14.55 -14.44 -4.92
N VAL A 25 15.60 -13.72 -4.49
CA VAL A 25 15.51 -12.36 -3.94
C VAL A 25 14.98 -11.39 -5.00
N LEU A 26 15.52 -11.43 -6.21
CA LEU A 26 15.07 -10.58 -7.32
C LEU A 26 13.63 -10.89 -7.73
N THR A 27 13.25 -12.17 -7.81
CA THR A 27 11.86 -12.58 -8.09
C THR A 27 10.91 -12.03 -7.03
N LYS A 28 11.26 -12.17 -5.74
CA LYS A 28 10.43 -11.66 -4.65
C LYS A 28 10.34 -10.14 -4.66
N ARG A 29 11.44 -9.44 -4.94
CA ARG A 29 11.45 -7.97 -5.11
C ARG A 29 10.52 -7.53 -6.25
N GLN A 30 10.52 -8.25 -7.36
CA GLN A 30 9.65 -7.95 -8.50
C GLN A 30 8.17 -8.13 -8.13
N GLN A 31 7.82 -9.17 -7.35
CA GLN A 31 6.46 -9.35 -6.83
C GLN A 31 6.06 -8.19 -5.91
N ILE A 32 6.94 -7.76 -5.00
CA ILE A 32 6.68 -6.59 -4.15
C ILE A 32 6.44 -5.34 -5.02
N THR A 33 7.30 -5.08 -6.01
CA THR A 33 7.12 -3.95 -6.92
C THR A 33 5.78 -4.03 -7.67
N HIS A 34 5.34 -5.22 -8.08
CA HIS A 34 4.04 -5.40 -8.73
C HIS A 34 2.88 -5.04 -7.79
N GLU A 35 2.87 -5.58 -6.56
CA GLU A 35 1.83 -5.27 -5.57
C GLU A 35 1.81 -3.78 -5.19
N LEU A 36 2.98 -3.14 -5.11
CA LEU A 36 3.06 -1.70 -4.86
C LEU A 36 2.48 -0.86 -6.00
N ASN A 37 2.66 -1.28 -7.26
CA ASN A 37 2.04 -0.62 -8.40
C ASN A 37 0.51 -0.82 -8.41
N GLN A 38 0.04 -2.00 -7.99
CA GLN A 38 -1.39 -2.26 -7.80
C GLN A 38 -1.96 -1.37 -6.69
N LEU A 39 -1.26 -1.25 -5.56
CA LEU A 39 -1.65 -0.36 -4.47
C LEU A 39 -1.72 1.09 -4.91
N GLN A 40 -0.74 1.55 -5.69
CA GLN A 40 -0.76 2.88 -6.28
C GLN A 40 -1.99 3.07 -7.18
N THR A 41 -2.29 2.11 -8.04
CA THR A 41 -3.48 2.16 -8.91
C THR A 41 -4.74 2.26 -8.07
N LEU A 42 -4.94 1.36 -7.11
CA LEU A 42 -6.11 1.36 -6.22
C LEU A 42 -6.30 2.70 -5.50
N ARG A 43 -5.20 3.33 -5.08
CA ARG A 43 -5.20 4.65 -4.43
C ARG A 43 -5.59 5.75 -5.41
N ASP A 44 -4.93 5.81 -6.56
CA ASP A 44 -5.03 6.92 -7.51
C ASP A 44 -6.31 6.85 -8.36
N SER A 45 -6.93 5.67 -8.52
CA SER A 45 -8.21 5.51 -9.21
C SER A 45 -9.37 5.33 -8.23
N ASN A 46 -9.45 4.18 -7.56
CA ASN A 46 -10.67 3.75 -6.89
C ASN A 46 -10.93 4.59 -5.65
N LEU A 47 -9.91 4.68 -4.78
CA LEU A 47 -10.01 5.46 -3.56
C LEU A 47 -10.21 6.94 -3.86
N TYR A 48 -9.40 7.52 -4.75
CA TYR A 48 -9.55 8.93 -5.12
C TYR A 48 -10.94 9.22 -5.72
N SER A 49 -11.45 8.36 -6.60
CA SER A 49 -12.79 8.51 -7.19
C SER A 49 -13.89 8.47 -6.12
N ALA A 50 -13.86 7.48 -5.22
CA ALA A 50 -14.83 7.36 -4.14
C ALA A 50 -14.78 8.56 -3.18
N GLN A 51 -13.57 9.04 -2.87
CA GLN A 51 -13.36 10.25 -2.08
C GLN A 51 -13.97 11.47 -2.75
N GLN A 52 -13.73 11.68 -4.04
CA GLN A 52 -14.34 12.79 -4.79
C GLN A 52 -15.86 12.64 -4.89
N ALA A 53 -16.39 11.42 -5.06
CA ALA A 53 -17.82 11.18 -5.06
C ALA A 53 -18.46 11.57 -3.72
N LEU A 54 -17.82 11.23 -2.60
CA LEU A 54 -18.31 11.61 -1.27
C LEU A 54 -18.23 13.14 -1.05
N LEU A 55 -17.15 13.77 -1.50
CA LEU A 55 -17.03 15.23 -1.44
C LEU A 55 -18.05 15.94 -2.35
N ASN A 56 -18.52 15.30 -3.40
CA ASN A 56 -19.51 15.89 -4.31
C ASN A 56 -20.93 15.38 -4.06
N SER A 57 -21.17 14.53 -3.05
CA SER A 57 -22.50 13.96 -2.77
C SER A 57 -23.51 15.08 -2.52
N THR A 58 -24.67 15.06 -3.18
CA THR A 58 -25.73 16.07 -2.92
C THR A 58 -27.01 15.43 -2.37
N THR A 59 -27.08 14.11 -2.42
CA THR A 59 -28.20 13.32 -1.92
C THR A 59 -27.70 12.26 -0.95
N VAL A 60 -28.59 11.79 -0.08
CA VAL A 60 -28.32 10.66 0.82
C VAL A 60 -27.91 9.40 0.06
N SER A 61 -28.53 9.16 -1.11
CA SER A 61 -28.21 8.00 -1.94
C SER A 61 -26.80 8.06 -2.51
N ASP A 62 -26.37 9.23 -2.99
CA ASP A 62 -25.00 9.42 -3.50
C ASP A 62 -23.98 9.25 -2.38
N ASP A 63 -24.29 9.77 -1.20
CA ASP A 63 -23.42 9.67 -0.02
C ASP A 63 -23.23 8.21 0.40
N GLN A 64 -24.31 7.43 0.47
CA GLN A 64 -24.26 6.00 0.79
C GLN A 64 -23.46 5.21 -0.25
N ALA A 65 -23.69 5.46 -1.54
CA ALA A 65 -22.95 4.80 -2.61
C ALA A 65 -21.45 5.12 -2.53
N ALA A 66 -21.09 6.39 -2.37
CA ALA A 66 -19.70 6.81 -2.27
C ALA A 66 -18.99 6.25 -1.03
N ARG A 67 -19.69 6.14 0.12
CA ARG A 67 -19.16 5.49 1.32
C ARG A 67 -18.89 4.01 1.11
N GLN A 68 -19.81 3.30 0.44
CA GLN A 68 -19.61 1.90 0.11
C GLN A 68 -18.39 1.71 -0.80
N GLU A 69 -18.25 2.52 -1.86
CA GLU A 69 -17.09 2.48 -2.74
C GLU A 69 -15.77 2.80 -2.01
N LEU A 70 -15.81 3.73 -1.05
CA LEU A 70 -14.67 4.08 -0.21
C LEU A 70 -14.25 2.89 0.66
N ASP A 71 -15.20 2.19 1.27
CA ASP A 71 -14.95 1.03 2.12
C ASP A 71 -14.42 -0.17 1.30
N ASP A 72 -14.94 -0.38 0.10
CA ASP A 72 -14.46 -1.42 -0.84
C ASP A 72 -13.03 -1.12 -1.32
N ALA A 73 -12.73 0.14 -1.65
CA ALA A 73 -11.39 0.58 -2.04
C ALA A 73 -10.40 0.43 -0.87
N ARG A 74 -10.77 0.84 0.34
CA ARG A 74 -9.96 0.68 1.56
C ARG A 74 -9.70 -0.78 1.88
N SER A 75 -10.71 -1.64 1.75
CA SER A 75 -10.58 -3.09 1.94
C SER A 75 -9.59 -3.68 0.94
N SER A 76 -9.68 -3.30 -0.33
CA SER A 76 -8.75 -3.74 -1.38
C SER A 76 -7.32 -3.29 -1.10
N ILE A 77 -7.11 -2.03 -0.70
CA ILE A 77 -5.78 -1.50 -0.34
C ILE A 77 -5.20 -2.25 0.87
N ASN A 78 -6.01 -2.47 1.92
CA ASN A 78 -5.56 -3.21 3.11
C ASN A 78 -5.16 -4.65 2.78
N ASN A 79 -5.90 -5.31 1.90
CA ASN A 79 -5.55 -6.65 1.42
C ASN A 79 -4.21 -6.65 0.66
N THR A 80 -3.99 -5.69 -0.24
CA THR A 80 -2.70 -5.55 -0.94
C THR A 80 -1.56 -5.22 0.03
N LEU A 81 -1.77 -4.36 1.02
CA LEU A 81 -0.77 -4.08 2.07
C LEU A 81 -0.40 -5.33 2.87
N GLN A 82 -1.39 -6.17 3.19
CA GLN A 82 -1.15 -7.44 3.88
C GLN A 82 -0.34 -8.41 3.01
N GLN A 83 -0.62 -8.48 1.71
CA GLN A 83 0.17 -9.28 0.77
C GLN A 83 1.60 -8.77 0.65
N VAL A 84 1.80 -7.46 0.51
CA VAL A 84 3.12 -6.81 0.51
C VAL A 84 3.90 -7.17 1.77
N ARG A 85 3.26 -7.13 2.94
CA ARG A 85 3.90 -7.50 4.20
C ARG A 85 4.39 -8.95 4.18
N THR A 86 3.55 -9.89 3.76
CA THR A 86 3.94 -11.30 3.60
C THR A 86 5.14 -11.45 2.66
N LEU A 87 5.12 -10.76 1.51
CA LEU A 87 6.22 -10.81 0.53
C LEU A 87 7.53 -10.22 1.10
N VAL A 88 7.45 -9.15 1.90
CA VAL A 88 8.61 -8.56 2.58
C VAL A 88 9.19 -9.52 3.61
N ASP A 89 8.34 -10.20 4.39
CA ASP A 89 8.79 -11.18 5.37
C ASP A 89 9.46 -12.39 4.70
N GLU A 90 8.92 -12.87 3.58
CA GLU A 90 9.54 -13.90 2.74
C GLU A 90 10.87 -13.43 2.13
N LEU A 91 10.94 -12.19 1.64
CA LEU A 91 12.17 -11.60 1.11
C LEU A 91 13.28 -11.57 2.16
N ARG A 92 12.93 -11.21 3.40
CA ARG A 92 13.88 -11.18 4.53
C ARG A 92 14.36 -12.57 4.91
N TYR A 93 13.51 -13.59 4.81
CA TYR A 93 13.90 -14.98 5.06
C TYR A 93 14.86 -15.51 3.99
N LEU A 94 14.66 -15.13 2.72
CA LEU A 94 15.52 -15.52 1.60
C LEU A 94 16.85 -14.75 1.58
N ALA A 95 16.92 -13.60 2.23
CA ALA A 95 18.06 -12.71 2.14
C ALA A 95 19.24 -13.19 3.00
N ASP A 96 20.39 -13.43 2.36
CA ASP A 96 21.66 -13.54 3.07
C ASP A 96 22.18 -12.14 3.45
N PRO A 97 22.25 -11.78 4.74
CA PRO A 97 22.71 -10.46 5.17
C PRO A 97 24.20 -10.21 4.93
N SER A 98 24.98 -11.27 4.66
CA SER A 98 26.41 -11.17 4.34
C SER A 98 26.66 -10.76 2.89
N ASP A 99 25.70 -10.98 1.99
CA ASP A 99 25.79 -10.55 0.59
C ASP A 99 25.31 -9.09 0.44
N PRO A 100 26.21 -8.14 0.10
CA PRO A 100 25.84 -6.73 -0.08
C PRO A 100 24.85 -6.50 -1.24
N ARG A 101 24.81 -7.38 -2.25
CA ARG A 101 23.89 -7.27 -3.40
C ARG A 101 22.47 -7.59 -2.96
N VAL A 102 22.30 -8.68 -2.21
CA VAL A 102 21.02 -9.07 -1.63
C VAL A 102 20.52 -8.01 -0.67
N ARG A 103 21.38 -7.53 0.23
CA ARG A 103 21.03 -6.44 1.17
C ARG A 103 20.51 -5.20 0.45
N ALA A 104 21.16 -4.78 -0.63
CA ALA A 104 20.71 -3.63 -1.42
C ALA A 104 19.31 -3.84 -2.04
N GLN A 105 18.95 -5.07 -2.45
CA GLN A 105 17.60 -5.36 -2.96
C GLN A 105 16.55 -5.30 -1.85
N VAL A 106 16.87 -5.80 -0.66
CA VAL A 106 15.97 -5.74 0.51
C VAL A 106 15.73 -4.29 0.94
N ASP A 107 16.78 -3.49 1.03
CA ASP A 107 16.69 -2.08 1.41
C ASP A 107 15.87 -1.28 0.40
N ALA A 108 16.07 -1.52 -0.90
CA ALA A 108 15.28 -0.89 -1.95
C ALA A 108 13.79 -1.23 -1.83
N ALA A 109 13.45 -2.51 -1.64
CA ALA A 109 12.06 -2.93 -1.46
C ALA A 109 11.45 -2.30 -0.21
N LYS A 110 12.17 -2.28 0.91
CA LYS A 110 11.70 -1.65 2.16
C LYS A 110 11.39 -0.17 1.98
N ASN A 111 12.27 0.58 1.31
CA ASN A 111 12.06 2.00 1.06
C ASN A 111 10.82 2.25 0.18
N GLN A 112 10.62 1.42 -0.86
CA GLN A 112 9.43 1.51 -1.71
C GLN A 112 8.14 1.24 -0.92
N VAL A 113 8.13 0.21 -0.07
CA VAL A 113 6.98 -0.12 0.78
C VAL A 113 6.69 1.01 1.77
N GLN A 114 7.72 1.56 2.42
CA GLN A 114 7.56 2.69 3.34
C GLN A 114 6.97 3.91 2.64
N GLN A 115 7.46 4.26 1.46
CA GLN A 115 6.94 5.38 0.67
C GLN A 115 5.46 5.16 0.32
N ALA A 116 5.11 3.98 -0.17
CA ALA A 116 3.74 3.65 -0.57
C ALA A 116 2.75 3.74 0.60
N ILE A 117 3.15 3.26 1.79
CA ILE A 117 2.38 3.38 3.03
C ILE A 117 2.21 4.85 3.42
N GLN A 118 3.28 5.64 3.39
CA GLN A 118 3.22 7.06 3.70
C GLN A 118 2.29 7.82 2.76
N ASP A 119 2.37 7.54 1.46
CA ASP A 119 1.51 8.20 0.48
C ASP A 119 0.03 7.85 0.70
N TYR A 120 -0.28 6.61 1.06
CA TYR A 120 -1.65 6.19 1.40
C TYR A 120 -2.16 6.93 2.64
N TYR A 121 -1.40 6.97 3.73
CA TYR A 121 -1.83 7.69 4.94
C TYR A 121 -1.93 9.20 4.72
N ARG A 122 -1.05 9.77 3.89
CA ARG A 122 -1.15 11.18 3.48
C ARG A 122 -2.46 11.44 2.76
N SER A 123 -2.83 10.61 1.77
CA SER A 123 -4.08 10.82 1.02
C SER A 123 -5.33 10.64 1.88
N GLN A 124 -5.31 9.72 2.86
CA GLN A 124 -6.39 9.62 3.85
C GLN A 124 -6.49 10.89 4.70
N THR A 125 -5.37 11.38 5.22
CA THR A 125 -5.35 12.59 6.08
C THR A 125 -5.84 13.83 5.33
N GLU A 126 -5.44 13.99 4.08
CA GLU A 126 -5.90 15.09 3.22
C GLU A 126 -7.41 15.01 2.96
N PHE A 127 -7.91 13.81 2.68
CA PHE A 127 -9.33 13.57 2.49
C PHE A 127 -10.15 13.82 3.76
N ASP A 128 -9.72 13.34 4.93
CA ASP A 128 -10.45 13.52 6.18
C ASP A 128 -10.60 15.01 6.54
N ARG A 129 -9.57 15.82 6.25
CA ARG A 129 -9.65 17.29 6.38
C ARG A 129 -10.66 17.88 5.41
N ALA A 130 -10.57 17.53 4.13
CA ALA A 130 -11.48 18.04 3.11
C ALA A 130 -12.95 17.67 3.40
N LEU A 131 -13.19 16.43 3.85
CA LEU A 131 -14.51 15.94 4.23
C LEU A 131 -15.05 16.70 5.44
N ARG A 132 -14.24 16.90 6.49
CA ARG A 132 -14.64 17.69 7.67
C ARG A 132 -15.02 19.12 7.29
N ASP A 133 -14.18 19.79 6.50
CA ASP A 133 -14.43 21.17 6.05
C ASP A 133 -15.71 21.28 5.22
N GLN A 134 -15.97 20.28 4.38
CA GLN A 134 -17.19 20.24 3.58
C GLN A 134 -18.43 20.01 4.43
N VAL A 135 -18.40 19.05 5.35
CA VAL A 135 -19.52 18.77 6.26
C VAL A 135 -19.80 20.00 7.12
N TRP A 136 -18.76 20.69 7.59
CA TRP A 136 -18.87 21.97 8.29
C TRP A 136 -19.66 23.00 7.49
N ARG A 137 -19.21 23.31 6.27
CA ARG A 137 -19.89 24.29 5.40
C ARG A 137 -21.34 23.91 5.13
N ARG A 138 -21.62 22.63 4.89
CA ARG A 138 -22.99 22.14 4.67
C ARG A 138 -23.85 22.32 5.91
N TYR A 139 -23.31 22.03 7.09
CA TYR A 139 -24.01 22.18 8.35
C TYR A 139 -24.33 23.65 8.66
N GLU A 140 -23.39 24.58 8.45
CA GLU A 140 -23.63 26.03 8.61
C GLU A 140 -24.70 26.55 7.65
N ILE A 141 -24.70 26.09 6.39
CA ILE A 141 -25.71 26.48 5.41
C ILE A 141 -27.10 25.98 5.82
N ALA A 142 -27.18 24.74 6.33
CA ALA A 142 -28.44 24.16 6.80
C ALA A 142 -28.92 24.76 8.14
N ASN A 143 -27.98 25.23 8.97
CA ASN A 143 -28.24 25.75 10.32
C ASN A 143 -27.57 27.12 10.51
N PRO A 144 -28.04 28.18 9.84
CA PRO A 144 -27.39 29.49 9.86
C PRO A 144 -27.40 30.19 11.23
N GLU A 145 -28.26 29.74 12.15
CA GLU A 145 -28.36 30.26 13.51
C GLU A 145 -27.57 29.43 14.54
N ALA A 146 -26.95 28.31 14.11
CA ALA A 146 -26.17 27.47 15.01
C ALA A 146 -24.94 28.22 15.52
N SER A 147 -24.70 28.11 16.81
CA SER A 147 -23.45 28.57 17.42
C SER A 147 -22.27 27.71 16.93
N PRO A 148 -21.02 28.23 17.01
CA PRO A 148 -19.83 27.46 16.59
C PRO A 148 -19.70 26.09 17.26
N GLU A 149 -20.12 25.98 18.53
CA GLU A 149 -20.09 24.72 19.30
C GLU A 149 -21.13 23.71 18.77
N GLU A 150 -22.33 24.18 18.39
CA GLU A 150 -23.37 23.35 17.79
C GLU A 150 -22.96 22.85 16.39
N VAL A 151 -22.31 23.70 15.60
CA VAL A 151 -21.75 23.31 14.30
C VAL A 151 -20.70 22.22 14.48
N GLU A 152 -19.76 22.39 15.41
CA GLU A 152 -18.72 21.37 15.64
C GLU A 152 -19.30 20.03 16.07
N HIS A 153 -20.26 20.04 17.00
CA HIS A 153 -20.94 18.82 17.45
C HIS A 153 -21.73 18.17 16.31
N GLY A 154 -22.48 18.95 15.53
CA GLY A 154 -23.23 18.47 14.37
C GLY A 154 -22.33 17.84 13.30
N VAL A 155 -21.18 18.45 13.01
CA VAL A 155 -20.17 17.91 12.08
C VAL A 155 -19.66 16.56 12.56
N GLN A 156 -19.36 16.41 13.86
CA GLN A 156 -18.93 15.13 14.42
C GLN A 156 -20.01 14.05 14.28
N GLN A 157 -21.28 14.39 14.49
CA GLN A 157 -22.41 13.46 14.33
C GLN A 157 -22.60 13.01 12.87
N VAL A 158 -22.44 13.91 11.91
CA VAL A 158 -22.52 13.58 10.47
C VAL A 158 -21.34 12.72 10.02
N LEU A 159 -20.13 13.03 10.48
CA LEU A 159 -18.94 12.21 10.20
C LEU A 159 -19.06 10.81 10.81
N ALA A 160 -19.63 10.70 12.01
CA ALA A 160 -19.94 9.42 12.66
C ALA A 160 -21.12 8.67 12.02
N GLY A 161 -21.79 9.24 11.01
CA GLY A 161 -22.95 8.63 10.36
C GLY A 161 -24.19 8.53 11.25
N THR A 162 -24.25 9.34 12.33
CA THR A 162 -25.35 9.32 13.30
C THR A 162 -26.48 10.30 12.93
N GLN A 163 -26.19 11.31 12.10
CA GLN A 163 -27.17 12.23 11.52
C GLN A 163 -26.85 12.51 10.05
N MET A 164 -27.90 12.60 9.23
CA MET A 164 -27.90 13.15 7.87
C MET A 164 -28.99 14.21 7.76
#